data_AF-A0AAW9II36-F1
#
_entry.id   AF-A0AAW9II36-F1
#
_cell.length_a   1.000
_cell.length_b   1.000
_cell.length_c   1.000
_cell.angle_alpha   90.00
_cell.angle_beta   90.00
_cell.angle_gamma   90.00
#
_symmetry.space_group_name_H-M   'P 1'
#
loop_
_entity.id
_entity.type
_entity.pdbx_description
1 polymer ?
#
loop_
_entity_poly.entity_id
_entity_poly.type
_entity_poly.pdbx_seq_one_letter_code
_entity_poly.pdbx_strand_id
1 'polypeptide(L)' 'LLILPGSIAIGDIISFANEKAGIREGRKNIYTFAGAEYFKRMKEIGLYTIDKEEIKDRIKKVNLDGVFSQRLI' A
#
# COMPACT_ATOMS: atom_id res chain seq x y z
N LEU A 1 10.97 -14.42 3.64
CA LEU A 1 9.77 -13.62 4.00
C LEU A 1 9.57 -12.58 2.89
N LEU A 2 8.37 -12.45 2.34
CA LEU A 2 8.06 -11.42 1.33
C LEU A 2 7.96 -10.05 2.02
N ILE A 3 8.61 -9.03 1.44
CA ILE A 3 8.55 -7.64 1.92
C ILE A 3 7.82 -6.80 0.89
N LEU A 4 6.77 -6.10 1.32
CA LEU A 4 6.03 -5.14 0.50
C LEU A 4 6.59 -3.73 0.78
N PRO A 5 7.32 -3.10 -0.16
CA PRO A 5 8.00 -1.83 0.11
C PRO A 5 7.00 -0.66 0.16
N GLY A 6 7.31 0.38 0.93
CA GLY A 6 6.50 1.62 1.01
C GLY A 6 6.41 2.40 -0.32
N SER A 7 7.20 2.04 -1.34
CA SER A 7 7.10 2.60 -2.68
C SER A 7 5.88 2.12 -3.47
N ILE A 8 5.11 1.16 -2.94
CA ILE A 8 3.84 0.69 -3.51
C ILE A 8 2.68 0.91 -2.54
N ALA A 9 1.48 1.14 -3.08
CA ALA A 9 0.30 1.49 -2.28
C ALA A 9 -0.06 0.44 -1.20
N ILE A 10 0.17 -0.85 -1.46
CA ILE A 10 -0.10 -1.90 -0.47
C ILE A 10 0.97 -1.94 0.63
N GLY A 11 2.23 -1.69 0.30
CA GLY A 11 3.29 -1.64 1.31
C GLY A 11 3.16 -0.41 2.22
N ASP A 12 2.85 0.76 1.64
CA ASP A 12 2.65 1.98 2.42
C ASP A 12 1.42 1.89 3.33
N ILE A 13 0.27 1.36 2.86
CA ILE A 13 -0.92 1.25 3.72
C ILE A 13 -0.67 0.34 4.92
N ILE A 14 0.05 -0.77 4.75
CA ILE A 14 0.38 -1.69 5.82
C ILE A 14 1.30 -1.00 6.83
N SER A 15 2.36 -0.35 6.35
CA SER A 15 3.29 0.40 7.21
C SER A 15 2.57 1.51 7.97
N PHE A 16 1.75 2.30 7.30
CA PHE A 16 1.01 3.41 7.87
C PHE A 16 -0.04 2.96 8.89
N ALA A 17 -0.81 1.91 8.58
CA ALA A 17 -1.78 1.36 9.51
C ALA A 17 -1.11 0.79 10.76
N ASN A 18 0.01 0.09 10.61
CA ASN A 18 0.78 -0.45 11.74
C ASN A 18 1.35 0.66 12.63
N GLU A 19 1.92 1.71 12.03
CA GLU A 19 2.41 2.88 12.76
C GLU A 19 1.30 3.52 13.60
N LYS A 20 0.13 3.73 13.00
CA LYS A 20 -1.00 4.38 13.67
C LYS A 20 -1.69 3.48 14.69
N ALA A 21 -1.70 2.16 14.48
CA ALA A 21 -2.23 1.21 15.46
C ALA A 21 -1.45 1.21 16.79
N GLY A 22 -0.21 1.72 16.79
CA GLY A 22 0.59 1.92 17.99
C GLY A 22 0.01 2.93 19.00
N ILE A 23 -0.93 3.78 18.58
CA ILE A 23 -1.59 4.77 19.43
C ILE A 23 -3.09 4.49 19.60
N ARG A 24 -3.65 4.86 20.76
CA ARG A 24 -5.05 4.55 21.10
C ARG A 24 -6.06 5.17 20.13
N GLU A 25 -5.76 6.35 19.60
CA GLU A 25 -6.63 7.05 18.64
C GLU A 25 -6.56 6.43 17.25
N GLY A 26 -5.36 6.06 16.78
CA GLY A 26 -5.17 5.45 15.45
C GLY A 26 -5.86 4.08 15.33
N ARG A 27 -6.04 3.33 16.42
CA ARG A 27 -6.84 2.10 16.43
C ARG A 27 -8.32 2.29 16.11
N LYS A 28 -8.85 3.52 16.20
CA LYS A 28 -10.24 3.84 15.86
C LYS A 28 -10.42 4.24 14.39
N ASN A 29 -9.32 4.48 13.67
CA ASN A 29 -9.36 4.90 12.29
C ASN A 29 -9.47 3.69 11.36
N ILE A 30 -10.18 3.86 10.26
CA ILE A 30 -10.23 2.88 9.17
C ILE A 30 -9.29 3.36 8.07
N TYR A 31 -8.30 2.52 7.74
CA TYR A 31 -7.35 2.78 6.65
C TYR A 31 -7.87 2.14 5.38
N THR A 32 -8.24 2.96 4.40
CA THR A 32 -8.79 2.49 3.11
C THR A 32 -8.21 3.28 1.95
N PHE A 33 -8.30 2.70 0.75
CA PHE A 33 -7.92 3.38 -0.49
C PHE A 33 -8.99 4.35 -1.01
N ALA A 34 -10.16 4.42 -0.39
CA ALA A 34 -11.32 5.16 -0.89
C ALA A 34 -11.66 6.43 -0.08
N GLY A 35 -10.95 6.70 1.01
CA GLY A 35 -11.19 7.89 1.81
C GLY A 35 -10.34 8.02 3.07
N ALA A 36 -10.63 9.05 3.86
CA ALA A 36 -10.00 9.37 5.13
C ALA A 36 -8.48 9.66 5.05
N GLU A 37 -7.78 9.45 6.16
CA GLU A 37 -6.39 9.84 6.39
C GLU A 37 -5.42 9.21 5.38
N TYR A 38 -5.59 7.91 5.09
CA TYR A 38 -4.69 7.21 4.17
C TYR A 38 -4.86 7.67 2.72
N PHE A 39 -6.09 7.90 2.26
CA PHE A 39 -6.30 8.36 0.89
C PHE A 39 -5.67 9.73 0.63
N LYS A 40 -5.73 10.63 1.62
CA LYS A 40 -5.03 11.92 1.57
C LYS A 40 -3.52 11.72 1.45
N ARG A 41 -2.92 10.92 2.35
CA ARG A 41 -1.50 10.58 2.30
C ARG A 41 -1.10 10.02 0.94
N MET A 42 -1.82 9.02 0.44
CA MET A 42 -1.53 8.34 -0.82
C MET A 42 -1.45 9.30 -2.02
N LYS A 43 -2.29 10.35 -2.02
CA LYS A 43 -2.21 11.45 -3.00
C LYS A 43 -0.96 12.32 -2.78
N GLU A 44 -0.69 12.71 -1.54
CA GLU A 44 0.46 13.57 -1.18
C GLU A 44 1.81 12.92 -1.54
N ILE A 45 1.92 11.59 -1.40
CA ILE A 45 3.15 10.84 -1.72
C ILE A 45 3.17 10.25 -3.14
N GLY A 46 2.22 10.62 -4.00
CA GLY A 46 2.21 10.19 -5.41
C GLY A 46 2.01 8.68 -5.60
N LEU A 47 1.35 8.00 -4.66
CA LEU A 47 0.95 6.60 -4.80
C LEU A 47 -0.46 6.44 -5.39
N TYR A 48 -1.30 7.47 -5.37
CA TYR A 48 -2.63 7.42 -5.99
C TYR A 48 -2.57 7.64 -7.49
N THR A 49 -3.03 6.63 -8.22
CA THR A 49 -3.27 6.68 -9.66
C THR A 49 -4.39 5.70 -10.01
N ILE A 50 -5.10 5.97 -11.09
CA ILE A 50 -6.06 5.04 -11.71
C ILE A 50 -5.53 4.46 -13.02
N ASP A 51 -4.34 4.89 -13.45
CA ASP A 51 -3.68 4.39 -14.65
C ASP A 51 -3.10 2.98 -14.37
N LYS A 52 -3.63 2.00 -15.09
CA LYS A 52 -3.25 0.59 -14.93
C LYS A 52 -1.81 0.33 -15.37
N GLU A 53 -1.32 1.01 -16.40
CA GLU A 53 0.04 0.82 -16.88
C GLU A 53 1.04 1.43 -15.90
N GLU A 54 0.74 2.59 -15.33
CA GLU A 54 1.56 3.18 -14.27
C GLU A 54 1.64 2.25 -13.04
N ILE A 55 0.51 1.67 -12.62
CA ILE A 55 0.48 0.69 -11.52
C ILE A 55 1.35 -0.51 -11.86
N LYS A 56 1.19 -1.08 -13.05
CA LYS A 56 1.95 -2.25 -13.51
C LYS A 56 3.46 -1.98 -13.54
N ASP A 57 3.87 -0.83 -14.06
CA ASP A 57 5.27 -0.42 -14.12
C ASP A 57 5.86 -0.20 -12.73
N ARG A 58 5.08 0.38 -11.81
CA ARG A 58 5.49 0.54 -10.40
C ARG A 58 5.73 -0.81 -9.72
N ILE A 59 4.86 -1.79 -9.95
CA ILE A 59 5.01 -3.14 -9.41
C ILE A 59 6.22 -3.88 -10.02
N LYS A 60 6.43 -3.78 -11.34
CA LYS A 60 7.60 -4.35 -12.02
C LYS A 60 8.92 -3.76 -11.51
N LYS A 61 8.99 -2.44 -11.27
CA LYS A 61 10.19 -1.76 -10.74
C LYS A 61 10.66 -2.31 -9.39
N VAL A 62 9.77 -2.94 -8.63
CA VAL A 62 10.09 -3.58 -7.34
C VAL A 62 10.14 -5.11 -7.43
N ASN A 63 10.09 -5.69 -8.64
CA ASN A 63 10.12 -7.14 -8.91
C ASN A 63 9.03 -7.92 -8.16
N LEU A 64 7.83 -7.33 -8.01
CA LEU A 64 6.70 -7.97 -7.33
C LEU A 64 5.59 -8.39 -8.30
N ASP A 65 5.80 -8.26 -9.61
CA ASP A 65 4.83 -8.72 -10.60
C ASP A 65 4.71 -10.25 -10.57
N GLY A 66 3.47 -10.73 -10.43
CA GLY A 66 3.20 -12.17 -10.33
C GLY A 66 3.70 -12.84 -9.05
N VAL A 67 4.11 -12.08 -8.02
CA VAL A 67 4.68 -12.66 -6.78
C VAL A 67 3.74 -13.62 -6.04
N PHE A 68 2.43 -13.46 -6.23
CA PHE A 68 1.39 -14.35 -5.67
C PHE A 68 0.83 -15.35 -6.69
N SER A 69 1.41 -15.46 -7.89
CA SER A 69 0.96 -16.41 -8.92
C SER A 69 1.32 -17.86 -8.59
N GLN A 70 2.26 -18.09 -7.67
CA GLN A 70 2.60 -19.42 -7.20
C GLN A 70 1.59 -19.90 -6.16
N ARG A 71 1.03 -21.10 -6.37
CA ARG A 71 0.17 -21.75 -5.39
C ARG A 71 1.01 -22.16 -4.17
N LEU A 72 0.52 -21.83 -2.98
CA LEU A 72 1.05 -22.41 -1.74
C LEU A 72 0.68 -23.91 -1.74
N ILE A 73 1.69 -24.78 -1.64
CA ILE A 73 1.54 -26.23 -1.49
C ILE A 73 1.48 -26.55 0.00
#